data_AF-A0A1W6D1J4-F1
#
_entry.id   AF-A0A1W6D1J4-F1
#
_cell.length_a   1.000
_cell.length_b   1.000
_cell.length_c   1.000
_cell.angle_alpha   90.00
_cell.angle_beta   90.00
_cell.angle_gamma   90.00
#
_symmetry.space_group_name_H-M   'P 1'
#
loop_
_entity.id
_entity.type
_entity.pdbx_description
1 polymer ?
#
loop_
_entity_poly.entity_id
_entity_poly.type
_entity_poly.pdbx_seq_one_letter_code
_entity_poly.pdbx_strand_id
1 'polypeptide(L)'
;MTGRLGQGRRWRNELFGLTREPAAIIYNRRLVPEDQAPLSRYALLDALARDPGRYRGKVATYDIGRSGVGYVMAFSDSLRSSTFGRLVQAFRSVGAEATCCSAEIIDGVARGRWLVAYNVLGSYALRRAEAEPDLRIVLPQDYTLLLGLDREKRRRMLSDWTAGAAEAEWSR
;
A
#
# COMPACT_ATOMS: atom_id res chain seq x y z
N MET A 1 0.33 24.21 20.57
CA MET A 1 -0.41 23.17 19.79
C MET A 1 0.17 21.74 19.89
N THR A 2 1.39 21.49 20.39
CA THR A 2 2.01 20.14 20.42
C THR A 2 1.81 19.32 21.70
N GLY A 3 1.24 19.92 22.76
CA GLY A 3 1.06 19.29 24.08
C GLY A 3 0.14 18.07 24.13
N ARG A 4 -0.57 17.76 23.04
CA ARG A 4 -1.65 16.76 22.99
C ARG A 4 -1.30 15.47 22.22
N LEU A 5 -0.07 15.34 21.71
CA LEU A 5 0.42 14.11 21.08
C LEU A 5 0.93 13.13 22.14
N GLY A 6 0.52 11.86 22.05
CA GLY A 6 0.99 10.80 22.96
C GLY A 6 2.51 10.59 22.91
N GLN A 7 3.08 10.04 23.99
CA GLN A 7 4.54 9.83 24.16
C GLN A 7 5.17 9.10 22.95
N GLY A 8 4.51 8.09 22.39
CA GLY A 8 4.99 7.34 21.21
C GLY A 8 5.03 8.14 19.90
N ARG A 9 4.42 9.34 19.86
CA ARG A 9 4.36 10.24 18.70
C ARG A 9 5.24 11.47 18.84
N ARG A 10 6.05 11.54 19.90
CA ARG A 10 6.96 12.64 20.20
C ARG A 10 8.33 12.06 20.50
N TRP A 11 9.34 12.43 19.72
CA TRP A 11 10.71 12.12 20.05
C TRP A 11 11.40 13.38 20.55
N ARG A 12 11.84 13.35 21.83
CA ARG A 12 12.57 14.42 22.54
C ARG A 12 11.98 15.83 22.42
N ASN A 13 10.68 15.94 22.15
CA ASN A 13 10.01 17.22 21.85
C ASN A 13 10.55 17.97 20.62
N GLU A 14 11.23 17.27 19.71
CA GLU A 14 11.82 17.84 18.50
C GLU A 14 11.15 17.27 17.24
N LEU A 15 10.87 15.96 17.23
CA LEU A 15 10.21 15.28 16.11
C LEU A 15 8.81 14.81 16.52
N PHE A 16 7.82 15.13 15.68
CA PHE A 16 6.41 14.87 15.96
C PHE A 16 5.77 14.03 14.86
N GLY A 17 5.22 12.87 15.21
CA GLY A 17 4.52 11.99 14.29
C GLY A 17 3.09 12.47 14.08
N LEU A 18 2.86 13.25 13.03
CA LEU A 18 1.58 13.91 12.79
C LEU A 18 0.56 12.99 12.09
N THR A 19 1.03 12.10 11.23
CA THR A 19 0.19 11.19 10.44
C THR A 19 0.46 9.73 10.78
N ARG A 20 -0.51 8.87 10.42
CA ARG A 20 -0.36 7.43 10.37
C ARG A 20 -0.76 6.97 8.98
N GLU A 21 0.22 6.58 8.19
CA GLU A 21 0.03 6.29 6.77
C GLU A 21 0.10 4.78 6.52
N PRO A 22 -1.00 4.13 6.11
CA PRO A 22 -0.96 2.73 5.78
C PRO A 22 -0.22 2.49 4.46
N ALA A 23 0.61 1.45 4.42
CA ALA A 23 1.11 0.87 3.18
C ALA A 23 0.03 -0.06 2.60
N ALA A 24 -0.59 0.38 1.52
CA ALA A 24 -1.68 -0.31 0.85
C ALA A 24 -1.19 -1.06 -0.39
N ILE A 25 -1.98 -2.06 -0.79
CA ILE A 25 -1.99 -2.57 -2.15
C ILE A 25 -3.08 -1.79 -2.90
N ILE A 26 -2.83 -1.39 -4.13
CA ILE A 26 -3.86 -0.82 -5.00
C ILE A 26 -3.96 -1.63 -6.28
N TYR A 27 -5.15 -1.69 -6.87
CA TYR A 27 -5.36 -2.39 -8.14
C TYR A 27 -6.41 -1.70 -9.00
N ASN A 28 -6.39 -2.01 -10.30
CA ASN A 28 -7.38 -1.55 -11.25
C ASN A 28 -8.50 -2.59 -11.40
N ARG A 29 -9.71 -2.31 -10.92
CA ARG A 29 -10.81 -3.28 -10.89
C ARG A 29 -11.34 -3.70 -12.26
N ARG A 30 -11.14 -2.86 -13.30
CA ARG A 30 -11.49 -3.23 -14.68
C ARG A 30 -10.59 -4.33 -15.21
N LEU A 31 -9.35 -4.37 -14.73
CA LEU A 31 -8.32 -5.26 -15.24
C LEU A 31 -7.99 -6.40 -14.27
N VAL A 32 -8.38 -6.30 -13.01
CA VAL A 32 -8.31 -7.33 -11.98
C VAL A 32 -9.68 -7.42 -11.30
N PRO A 33 -10.52 -8.41 -11.67
CA PRO A 33 -11.82 -8.63 -11.03
C PRO A 33 -11.70 -8.77 -9.50
N GLU A 34 -12.75 -8.39 -8.76
CA GLU A 34 -12.70 -8.32 -7.29
C GLU A 34 -12.44 -9.69 -6.64
N ASP A 35 -12.91 -10.79 -7.24
CA ASP A 35 -12.64 -12.17 -6.81
C ASP A 35 -11.17 -12.62 -7.04
N GLN A 36 -10.44 -11.88 -7.86
CA GLN A 36 -9.01 -12.08 -8.15
C GLN A 36 -8.12 -11.02 -7.48
N ALA A 37 -8.71 -10.09 -6.72
CA ALA A 37 -7.97 -9.03 -6.08
C ALA A 37 -7.01 -9.60 -5.00
N PRO A 38 -5.72 -9.22 -5.01
CA PRO A 38 -4.80 -9.69 -3.99
C PRO A 38 -5.05 -8.98 -2.66
N LEU A 39 -5.75 -9.67 -1.74
CA LEU A 39 -6.13 -9.12 -0.43
C LEU A 39 -5.01 -9.18 0.63
N SER A 40 -3.89 -9.81 0.30
CA SER A 40 -2.72 -9.98 1.17
C SER A 40 -1.45 -10.16 0.34
N ARG A 41 -0.30 -10.13 0.99
CA ARG A 41 1.00 -10.47 0.35
C ARG A 41 1.03 -11.88 -0.20
N TYR A 42 0.42 -12.83 0.52
CA TYR A 42 0.30 -14.22 0.07
C TYR A 42 -0.57 -14.32 -1.17
N ALA A 43 -1.74 -13.65 -1.16
CA ALA A 43 -2.62 -13.62 -2.33
C ALA A 43 -1.96 -12.94 -3.54
N LEU A 44 -1.15 -11.90 -3.31
CA LEU A 44 -0.35 -11.27 -4.36
C LEU A 44 0.67 -12.26 -4.94
N LEU A 45 1.43 -12.95 -4.09
CA LEU A 45 2.37 -13.99 -4.54
C LEU A 45 1.67 -15.07 -5.38
N ASP A 46 0.52 -15.55 -4.92
CA ASP A 46 -0.24 -16.58 -5.60
C ASP A 46 -0.76 -16.07 -6.96
N ALA A 47 -1.22 -14.81 -7.03
CA ALA A 47 -1.64 -14.20 -8.28
C ALA A 47 -0.49 -14.09 -9.30
N LEU A 48 0.69 -13.65 -8.86
CA LEU A 48 1.88 -13.55 -9.70
C LEU A 48 2.39 -14.92 -10.18
N ALA A 49 2.25 -15.95 -9.34
CA ALA A 49 2.65 -17.31 -9.68
C ALA A 49 1.65 -18.01 -10.61
N ARG A 50 0.35 -17.75 -10.44
CA ARG A 50 -0.73 -18.39 -11.20
C ARG A 50 -0.78 -17.90 -12.64
N ASP A 51 -0.58 -16.60 -12.86
CA ASP A 51 -0.64 -15.99 -14.20
C ASP A 51 0.51 -15.00 -14.44
N PRO A 52 1.77 -15.49 -14.53
CA PRO A 52 2.92 -14.63 -14.69
C PRO A 52 2.89 -13.86 -16.03
N GLY A 53 2.16 -14.36 -17.03
CA GLY A 53 2.00 -13.71 -18.32
C GLY A 53 1.20 -12.42 -18.22
N ARG A 54 0.05 -12.45 -17.53
CA ARG A 54 -0.80 -11.27 -17.29
C ARG A 54 -0.11 -10.20 -16.46
N TYR A 55 0.70 -10.60 -15.47
CA TYR A 55 1.39 -9.66 -14.58
C TYR A 55 2.74 -9.17 -15.10
N ARG A 56 3.22 -9.68 -16.24
CA ARG A 56 4.52 -9.29 -16.80
C ARG A 56 4.56 -7.80 -17.16
N GLY A 57 5.43 -7.03 -16.51
CA GLY A 57 5.52 -5.57 -16.68
C GLY A 57 4.28 -4.81 -16.17
N LYS A 58 3.44 -5.46 -15.35
CA LYS A 58 2.14 -4.94 -14.92
C LYS A 58 2.00 -4.79 -13.41
N VAL A 59 3.11 -4.86 -12.69
CA VAL A 59 3.19 -4.66 -11.25
C VAL A 59 4.07 -3.45 -10.99
N ALA A 60 3.65 -2.55 -10.12
CA ALA A 60 4.46 -1.40 -9.71
C ALA A 60 4.77 -1.39 -8.21
N THR A 61 5.91 -0.81 -7.86
CA THR A 61 6.31 -0.53 -6.48
C THR A 61 7.29 0.65 -6.44
N TYR A 62 7.74 1.04 -5.26
CA TYR A 62 8.76 2.07 -5.14
C TYR A 62 10.15 1.58 -5.57
N ASP A 63 10.88 2.46 -6.27
CA ASP A 63 12.33 2.42 -6.34
C ASP A 63 12.90 2.89 -4.99
N ILE A 64 13.38 1.93 -4.20
CA ILE A 64 13.94 2.19 -2.87
C ILE A 64 15.23 3.00 -2.89
N GLY A 65 15.94 3.06 -4.03
CA GLY A 65 17.13 3.89 -4.20
C GLY A 65 16.79 5.36 -4.46
N ARG A 66 15.56 5.65 -4.90
CA ARG A 66 15.08 6.99 -5.23
C ARG A 66 13.94 7.48 -4.33
N SER A 67 13.35 6.61 -3.53
CA SER A 67 12.23 6.91 -2.64
C SER A 67 12.56 6.53 -1.20
N GLY A 68 12.79 7.54 -0.34
CA GLY A 68 13.03 7.32 1.08
C GLY A 68 11.84 6.66 1.78
N VAL A 69 10.61 7.00 1.38
CA VAL A 69 9.40 6.34 1.91
C VAL A 69 9.33 4.88 1.45
N GLY A 70 9.66 4.62 0.18
CA GLY A 70 9.76 3.27 -0.37
C GLY A 70 10.80 2.42 0.37
N TYR A 71 11.97 3.00 0.65
CA TYR A 71 13.01 2.35 1.45
C TYR A 71 12.50 1.97 2.85
N VAL A 72 11.91 2.92 3.59
CA VAL A 72 11.42 2.66 4.94
C VAL A 72 10.31 1.59 4.95
N MET A 73 9.40 1.60 3.96
CA MET A 73 8.38 0.56 3.84
C MET A 73 9.00 -0.80 3.54
N ALA A 74 9.90 -0.89 2.55
CA ALA A 74 10.56 -2.15 2.19
C ALA A 74 11.40 -2.71 3.34
N PHE A 75 12.15 -1.85 4.04
CA PHE A 75 12.91 -2.24 5.24
C PHE A 75 12.00 -2.69 6.38
N SER A 76 10.91 -1.96 6.65
CA SER A 76 9.95 -2.36 7.69
C SER A 76 9.28 -3.69 7.37
N ASP A 77 9.06 -3.94 6.08
CA ASP A 77 8.45 -5.17 5.57
C ASP A 77 9.41 -6.36 5.67
N SER A 78 10.70 -6.16 5.36
CA SER A 78 11.72 -7.21 5.46
C SER A 78 11.92 -7.72 6.89
N LEU A 79 11.67 -6.85 7.89
CA LEU A 79 11.74 -7.22 9.31
C LEU A 79 10.48 -7.93 9.83
N ARG A 80 9.34 -7.82 9.12
CA ARG A 80 8.04 -8.34 9.58
C ARG A 80 7.51 -9.51 8.78
N SER A 81 7.83 -9.57 7.50
CA SER A 81 7.26 -10.57 6.59
C SER A 81 8.17 -11.78 6.45
N SER A 82 7.62 -12.97 6.67
CA SER A 82 8.22 -14.20 6.15
C SER A 82 8.16 -14.30 4.62
N THR A 83 7.35 -13.45 3.95
CA THR A 83 7.16 -13.49 2.49
C THR A 83 8.02 -12.50 1.71
N PHE A 84 8.74 -11.59 2.38
CA PHE A 84 9.43 -10.47 1.71
C PHE A 84 10.40 -10.93 0.61
N GLY A 85 11.27 -11.90 0.91
CA GLY A 85 12.21 -12.44 -0.08
C GLY A 85 11.51 -13.07 -1.28
N ARG A 86 10.40 -13.78 -1.05
CA ARG A 86 9.58 -14.37 -2.12
C ARG A 86 8.90 -13.30 -2.97
N LEU A 87 8.42 -12.22 -2.36
CA LEU A 87 7.83 -11.08 -3.09
C LEU A 87 8.85 -10.41 -3.98
N VAL A 88 10.06 -10.14 -3.46
CA VAL A 88 11.16 -9.58 -4.26
C VAL A 88 11.49 -10.50 -5.45
N GLN A 89 11.54 -11.81 -5.24
CA GLN A 89 11.76 -12.77 -6.32
C GLN A 89 10.62 -12.77 -7.35
N ALA A 90 9.37 -12.75 -6.90
CA ALA A 90 8.20 -12.72 -7.78
C ALA A 90 8.12 -11.41 -8.58
N PHE A 91 8.45 -10.28 -7.97
CA PHE A 91 8.56 -9.00 -8.67
C PHE A 91 9.61 -9.05 -9.78
N ARG A 92 10.78 -9.64 -9.50
CA ARG A 92 11.80 -9.83 -10.55
C ARG A 92 11.34 -10.77 -11.66
N SER A 93 10.63 -11.85 -11.34
CA SER A 93 10.20 -12.83 -12.36
C SER A 93 9.13 -12.28 -13.30
N VAL A 94 8.25 -11.39 -12.83
CA VAL A 94 7.26 -10.70 -13.66
C VAL A 94 7.77 -9.37 -14.22
N GLY A 95 9.00 -8.95 -13.91
CA GLY A 95 9.52 -7.65 -14.35
C GLY A 95 8.70 -6.48 -13.81
N ALA A 96 8.39 -6.48 -12.50
CA ALA A 96 7.74 -5.37 -11.84
C ALA A 96 8.55 -4.07 -12.00
N GLU A 97 7.86 -2.97 -12.21
CA GLU A 97 8.45 -1.66 -12.45
C GLU A 97 8.56 -0.88 -11.12
N ALA A 98 9.74 -0.29 -10.89
CA ALA A 98 10.01 0.51 -9.71
C ALA A 98 10.13 2.00 -10.10
N THR A 99 9.43 2.88 -9.39
CA THR A 99 9.51 4.34 -9.59
C THR A 99 9.58 5.09 -8.27
N CYS A 100 10.01 6.36 -8.29
CA CYS A 100 10.14 7.21 -7.11
C CYS A 100 8.80 7.51 -6.42
N CYS A 101 7.71 7.54 -7.18
CA CYS A 101 6.68 8.53 -6.87
C CYS A 101 5.28 7.91 -6.72
N SER A 102 4.68 8.11 -5.54
CA SER A 102 3.33 7.60 -5.21
C SER A 102 2.30 8.03 -6.24
N ALA A 103 2.33 9.30 -6.64
CA ALA A 103 1.39 9.86 -7.62
C ALA A 103 1.51 9.15 -8.97
N GLU A 104 2.73 8.87 -9.42
CA GLU A 104 2.94 8.14 -10.68
C GLU A 104 2.40 6.72 -10.58
N ILE A 105 2.73 6.00 -9.51
CA ILE A 105 2.24 4.63 -9.25
C ILE A 105 0.72 4.60 -9.27
N ILE A 106 0.09 5.48 -8.50
CA ILE A 106 -1.37 5.59 -8.37
C ILE A 106 -2.01 5.90 -9.73
N ASP A 107 -1.48 6.87 -10.46
CA ASP A 107 -1.97 7.26 -11.78
C ASP A 107 -1.84 6.11 -12.79
N GLY A 108 -0.71 5.39 -12.77
CA GLY A 108 -0.48 4.27 -13.66
C GLY A 108 -1.42 3.11 -13.36
N VAL A 109 -1.75 2.84 -12.11
CA VAL A 109 -2.77 1.84 -11.76
C VAL A 109 -4.16 2.31 -12.19
N ALA A 110 -4.55 3.54 -11.86
CA ALA A 110 -5.86 4.09 -12.24
C ALA A 110 -6.09 4.04 -13.77
N ARG A 111 -5.06 4.38 -14.56
CA ARG A 111 -5.11 4.35 -16.03
C ARG A 111 -4.86 2.97 -16.65
N GLY A 112 -4.59 1.94 -15.84
CA GLY A 112 -4.38 0.57 -16.32
C GLY A 112 -3.01 0.29 -16.95
N ARG A 113 -2.02 1.19 -16.75
CA ARG A 113 -0.61 0.92 -17.08
C ARG A 113 -0.12 -0.30 -16.29
N TRP A 114 -0.43 -0.33 -15.00
CA TRP A 114 -0.19 -1.45 -14.10
C TRP A 114 -1.51 -2.00 -13.57
N LEU A 115 -1.57 -3.32 -13.36
CA LEU A 115 -2.72 -4.01 -12.80
C LEU A 115 -2.82 -3.82 -11.29
N VAL A 116 -1.66 -3.83 -10.63
CA VAL A 116 -1.52 -3.80 -9.18
C VAL A 116 -0.26 -3.03 -8.81
N ALA A 117 -0.30 -2.34 -7.67
CA ALA A 117 0.88 -1.79 -7.04
C ALA A 117 0.97 -2.13 -5.56
N TYR A 118 2.20 -2.35 -5.11
CA TYR A 118 2.52 -2.83 -3.77
C TYR A 118 3.13 -1.73 -2.90
N ASN A 119 2.74 -1.70 -1.62
CA ASN A 119 3.24 -0.77 -0.60
C ASN A 119 3.13 0.71 -1.02
N VAL A 120 1.95 1.15 -1.44
CA VAL A 120 1.66 2.55 -1.80
C VAL A 120 1.09 3.30 -0.58
N LEU A 121 1.34 4.60 -0.46
CA LEU A 121 0.72 5.44 0.58
C LEU A 121 -0.81 5.47 0.43
N GLY A 122 -1.51 4.90 1.41
CA GLY A 122 -2.96 4.73 1.37
C GLY A 122 -3.75 6.03 1.34
N SER A 123 -3.30 7.09 2.04
CA SER A 123 -3.99 8.40 1.99
C SER A 123 -3.99 9.02 0.59
N TYR A 124 -2.89 8.87 -0.15
CA TYR A 124 -2.77 9.38 -1.51
C TYR A 124 -3.66 8.57 -2.46
N ALA A 125 -3.71 7.26 -2.28
CA ALA A 125 -4.58 6.38 -3.05
C ALA A 125 -6.06 6.69 -2.76
N LEU A 126 -6.43 6.90 -1.49
CA LEU A 126 -7.79 7.22 -1.08
C LEU A 126 -8.29 8.51 -1.73
N ARG A 127 -7.48 9.57 -1.64
CA ARG A 127 -7.79 10.85 -2.30
C ARG A 127 -7.93 10.70 -3.82
N ARG A 128 -7.16 9.81 -4.45
CA ARG A 128 -7.31 9.57 -5.90
C ARG A 128 -8.59 8.79 -6.22
N ALA A 129 -8.95 7.80 -5.40
CA ALA A 129 -10.11 6.95 -5.60
C ALA A 129 -11.44 7.73 -5.54
N GLU A 130 -11.47 8.91 -4.91
CA GLU A 130 -12.60 9.84 -4.98
C GLU A 130 -12.94 10.24 -6.43
N ALA A 131 -11.93 10.37 -7.29
CA ALA A 131 -12.09 10.75 -8.70
C ALA A 131 -11.93 9.58 -9.68
N GLU A 132 -11.40 8.44 -9.23
CA GLU A 132 -11.09 7.28 -10.08
C GLU A 132 -11.86 6.04 -9.60
N PRO A 133 -13.04 5.75 -10.18
CA PRO A 133 -13.92 4.69 -9.69
C PRO A 133 -13.32 3.28 -9.85
N ASP A 134 -12.33 3.12 -10.72
CA ASP A 134 -11.70 1.83 -11.00
C ASP A 134 -10.45 1.57 -10.15
N LEU A 135 -9.99 2.57 -9.40
CA LEU A 135 -8.90 2.41 -8.44
C LEU A 135 -9.45 1.83 -7.14
N ARG A 136 -9.01 0.62 -6.79
CA ARG A 136 -9.35 -0.04 -5.54
C ARG A 136 -8.15 -0.11 -4.61
N ILE A 137 -8.43 -0.03 -3.32
CA ILE A 137 -7.43 0.01 -2.25
C ILE A 137 -7.65 -1.18 -1.34
N VAL A 138 -6.57 -1.89 -1.06
CA VAL A 138 -6.53 -3.04 -0.16
C VAL A 138 -5.55 -2.72 0.95
N LEU A 139 -6.05 -2.74 2.18
CA LEU A 139 -5.19 -2.85 3.36
C LEU A 139 -4.88 -4.34 3.56
N PRO A 140 -3.62 -4.79 3.43
CA PRO A 140 -3.32 -6.21 3.43
C PRO A 140 -3.76 -6.88 4.74
N GLN A 141 -4.52 -7.97 4.61
CA GLN A 141 -5.15 -8.67 5.73
C GLN A 141 -4.15 -9.41 6.64
N ASP A 142 -3.00 -9.81 6.09
CA ASP A 142 -1.91 -10.43 6.84
C ASP A 142 -1.32 -9.44 7.87
N TYR A 143 -0.96 -8.25 7.41
CA TYR A 143 -0.73 -7.07 8.23
C TYR A 143 -0.64 -5.83 7.34
N THR A 144 -1.09 -4.71 7.89
CA THR A 144 -0.85 -3.39 7.28
C THR A 144 0.28 -2.70 8.01
N LEU A 145 1.33 -2.30 7.28
CA LEU A 145 2.37 -1.42 7.83
C LEU A 145 1.78 -0.03 7.97
N LEU A 146 1.99 0.59 9.14
CA LEU A 146 1.64 1.97 9.39
C LEU A 146 2.92 2.77 9.55
N LEU A 147 3.14 3.72 8.66
CA LEU A 147 4.22 4.71 8.79
C LEU A 147 3.77 5.82 9.72
N GLY A 148 4.63 6.15 10.67
CA GLY A 148 4.40 7.19 11.66
C GLY A 148 5.18 6.88 12.94
N LEU A 149 5.39 7.90 13.77
CA LEU A 149 5.91 7.68 15.11
C LEU A 149 4.73 7.23 15.96
N ASP A 150 4.59 5.93 16.18
CA ASP A 150 3.67 5.41 17.18
C ASP A 150 4.03 3.98 17.61
N ARG A 151 4.07 3.76 18.92
CA ARG A 151 4.27 2.43 19.53
C ARG A 151 2.99 1.86 20.11
N GLU A 152 1.88 2.61 20.15
CA GLU A 152 0.77 2.31 21.04
C GLU A 152 -0.61 2.39 20.34
N LYS A 153 -1.31 1.23 20.34
CA LYS A 153 -2.69 0.95 19.87
C LYS A 153 -2.94 0.88 18.35
N ARG A 154 -2.78 -0.36 17.85
CA ARG A 154 -3.07 -0.84 16.48
C ARG A 154 -4.56 -1.13 16.18
N ARG A 155 -5.41 -1.38 17.20
CA ARG A 155 -6.78 -1.94 17.00
C ARG A 155 -7.87 -0.94 16.58
N ARG A 156 -7.78 0.34 16.98
CA ARG A 156 -8.86 1.33 16.77
C ARG A 156 -8.81 1.99 15.38
N MET A 157 -7.70 1.84 14.66
CA MET A 157 -7.49 2.52 13.39
C MET A 157 -7.99 1.69 12.20
N LEU A 158 -7.87 0.37 12.25
CA LEU A 158 -8.41 -0.50 11.18
C LEU A 158 -9.93 -0.34 11.07
N SER A 159 -10.65 -0.19 12.20
CA SER A 159 -12.10 0.07 12.21
C SER A 159 -12.46 1.40 11.55
N ASP A 160 -11.72 2.46 11.86
CA ASP A 160 -12.01 3.81 11.35
C ASP A 160 -11.69 3.92 9.84
N TRP A 161 -10.66 3.21 9.37
CA TRP A 161 -10.31 3.13 7.95
C TRP A 161 -11.31 2.31 7.13
N THR A 162 -11.76 1.16 7.64
CA THR A 162 -12.80 0.37 6.96
C THR A 162 -14.13 1.11 6.91
N ALA A 163 -14.46 1.88 7.95
CA ALA A 163 -15.68 2.69 7.99
C ALA A 163 -15.65 3.82 6.95
N GLY A 164 -14.54 4.58 6.86
CA GLY A 164 -14.42 5.64 5.85
C GLY A 164 -14.33 5.13 4.40
N ALA A 165 -13.75 3.95 4.18
CA ALA A 165 -13.75 3.31 2.87
C ALA A 165 -15.15 2.80 2.47
N ALA A 166 -15.92 2.26 3.43
CA ALA A 166 -17.30 1.85 3.21
C ALA A 166 -18.22 3.06 2.97
N GLU A 167 -18.12 4.14 3.72
CA GLU A 167 -18.94 5.36 3.51
C GLU A 167 -18.73 5.97 2.10
N ALA A 168 -17.54 5.86 1.53
CA ALA A 168 -17.26 6.25 0.14
C ALA A 168 -17.89 5.30 -0.91
N GLU A 169 -18.22 4.06 -0.53
CA GLU A 169 -18.95 3.09 -1.36
C GLU A 169 -20.47 3.23 -1.29
N TRP A 170 -21.05 3.70 -0.17
CA TRP A 170 -22.50 3.82 0.03
C TRP A 170 -23.10 5.20 -0.32
N SER A 171 -22.27 6.20 -0.63
CA SER A 171 -22.72 7.55 -1.00
C SER A 171 -22.90 7.74 -2.52
N ARG A 172 -23.08 6.65 -3.27
CA ARG A 172 -23.38 6.64 -4.72
C ARG A 172 -24.65 5.88 -5.03
#